data_AF-A0A6A6JFD5-F1
#
_entry.id   AF-A0A6A6JFD5-F1
#
_cell.length_a   1.000
_cell.length_b   1.000
_cell.length_c   1.000
_cell.angle_alpha   90.00
_cell.angle_beta   90.00
_cell.angle_gamma   90.00
#
_symmetry.space_group_name_H-M   'P 1'
#
loop_
_entity.id
_entity.type
_entity.pdbx_description
1 polymer ?
#
loop_
_entity_poly.entity_id
_entity_poly.type
_entity_poly.pdbx_seq_one_letter_code
_entity_poly.pdbx_strand_id
1 'polypeptide(L)'
;MSSKPAIGFAGLGAMGFGMATHLVKQGYPVTGFDVWDPTLEKFASAGGTPSSTLSDSARDKSYYIVMVATAQQAQSALFDAQEGGNIVDSLPQGATLILCSTVPSAYAQSVEKQLQERGRSDILFIDAPVSGGAIRAADGTLSIMAGASQAAIEKGKWLLEELSAPSKLFIVEGGVGAGSNMKMVHQVLAAIQILSTSEAYGFAARLGLNGKEVRDKIVGSPAWSWMFENRSLRTLTEDYFPGASAVGIIMKDTGIITSTARLHSFPSTLVTAAEQVYFSAADRGWTPHDDASLVRLWTADPVTSIQSPASQEEKSSKLDLVVSLLTAIHLVAAAESIAFAKHVGLPLKQLYELAVEAAGGSAMFKEFGPRIIEVLEGGKGGEEALGRYLEGLRRAVEEAQKIKCPLFLGGAALNVLLAAGRKGEVTLGGLLGEYSVL
;
A
#
# COMPACT_ATOMS: atom_id res chain seq x y z
N MET A 1 7.63 37.61 14.85
CA MET A 1 7.55 36.34 14.12
C MET A 1 6.10 36.16 13.72
N SER A 2 5.78 36.00 12.44
CA SER A 2 4.39 35.71 12.04
C SER A 2 3.99 34.36 12.65
N SER A 3 2.82 34.28 13.28
CA SER A 3 2.31 33.00 13.80
C SER A 3 2.11 32.02 12.65
N LYS A 4 2.44 30.74 12.87
CA LYS A 4 2.15 29.66 11.90
C LYS A 4 0.64 29.60 11.63
N PRO A 5 0.21 29.26 10.40
CA PRO A 5 -1.21 29.20 10.05
C PRO A 5 -1.93 28.10 10.86
N ALA A 6 -3.20 28.33 11.20
CA ALA A 6 -4.04 27.32 11.83
C ALA A 6 -4.49 26.25 10.82
N ILE A 7 -4.48 24.99 11.24
CA ILE A 7 -4.77 23.81 10.42
C ILE A 7 -5.97 23.06 11.00
N GLY A 8 -6.93 22.73 10.14
CA GLY A 8 -8.02 21.80 10.47
C GLY A 8 -7.66 20.35 10.08
N PHE A 9 -8.17 19.38 10.82
CA PHE A 9 -7.86 17.97 10.62
C PHE A 9 -9.07 17.07 10.88
N ALA A 10 -9.37 16.14 9.98
CA ALA A 10 -10.34 15.07 10.21
C ALA A 10 -9.69 13.69 10.09
N GLY A 11 -9.96 12.83 11.07
CA GLY A 11 -9.47 11.46 11.14
C GLY A 11 -8.18 11.36 11.94
N LEU A 12 -8.29 11.01 13.22
CA LEU A 12 -7.20 10.83 14.19
C LEU A 12 -6.95 9.35 14.49
N GLY A 13 -7.14 8.48 13.50
CA GLY A 13 -6.66 7.09 13.51
C GLY A 13 -5.12 7.01 13.51
N ALA A 14 -4.56 5.80 13.41
CA ALA A 14 -3.11 5.57 13.57
C ALA A 14 -2.21 6.51 12.74
N MET A 15 -2.52 6.72 11.46
CA MET A 15 -1.79 7.64 10.58
C MET A 15 -2.10 9.11 10.88
N GLY A 16 -3.39 9.47 10.92
CA GLY A 16 -3.82 10.86 11.09
C GLY A 16 -3.42 11.46 12.43
N PHE A 17 -3.45 10.66 13.51
CA PHE A 17 -2.92 11.06 14.81
C PHE A 17 -1.43 11.40 14.74
N GLY A 18 -0.62 10.58 14.07
CA GLY A 18 0.80 10.85 13.86
C GLY A 18 1.02 12.18 13.12
N MET A 19 0.30 12.38 12.01
CA MET A 19 0.40 13.60 11.20
C MET A 19 -0.02 14.84 11.99
N ALA A 20 -1.16 14.80 12.67
CA ALA A 20 -1.69 15.94 13.42
C ALA A 20 -0.78 16.31 14.60
N THR A 21 -0.27 15.32 15.33
CA THR A 21 0.64 15.57 16.46
C THR A 21 2.04 16.00 16.01
N HIS A 22 2.51 15.57 14.83
CA HIS A 22 3.72 16.14 14.22
C HIS A 22 3.55 17.64 13.98
N LEU A 23 2.44 18.06 13.35
CA LEU A 23 2.16 19.49 13.11
C LEU A 23 2.10 20.29 14.43
N VAL A 24 1.48 19.75 15.48
CA VAL A 24 1.48 20.37 16.82
C VAL A 24 2.91 20.55 17.34
N LYS A 25 3.77 19.52 17.27
CA LYS A 25 5.18 19.60 17.70
C LYS A 25 5.96 20.64 16.91
N GLN A 26 5.62 20.85 15.63
CA GLN A 26 6.22 21.88 14.79
C GLN A 26 5.66 23.29 15.09
N GLY A 27 4.73 23.43 16.04
CA GLY A 27 4.19 24.70 16.49
C GLY A 27 3.02 25.23 15.66
N TYR A 28 2.37 24.40 14.84
CA TYR A 28 1.12 24.77 14.18
C TYR A 28 -0.05 24.66 15.17
N PRO A 29 -0.98 25.64 15.20
CA PRO A 29 -2.26 25.46 15.86
C PRO A 29 -3.11 24.46 15.07
N VAL A 30 -3.37 23.27 15.63
CA VAL A 30 -4.16 22.22 14.96
C VAL A 30 -5.48 21.98 15.68
N THR A 31 -6.59 22.10 14.97
CA THR A 31 -7.92 21.70 15.44
C THR A 31 -8.35 20.40 14.75
N GLY A 32 -8.61 19.36 15.54
CA GLY A 32 -8.84 18.00 15.04
C GLY A 32 -10.23 17.46 15.39
N PHE A 33 -10.79 16.67 14.49
CA PHE A 33 -12.01 15.88 14.69
C PHE A 33 -11.75 14.40 14.43
N ASP A 34 -12.35 13.54 15.24
CA ASP A 34 -12.49 12.11 14.99
C ASP A 34 -13.83 11.64 15.57
N VAL A 35 -14.37 10.55 15.03
CA VAL A 35 -15.63 9.97 15.50
C VAL A 35 -15.47 9.17 16.80
N TRP A 36 -14.22 8.91 17.22
CA TRP A 36 -13.90 8.13 18.40
C TRP A 36 -13.34 9.01 19.53
N ASP A 37 -14.17 9.33 20.53
CA ASP A 37 -13.84 10.25 21.63
C ASP A 37 -12.48 9.98 22.32
N PRO A 38 -12.08 8.72 22.61
CA PRO A 38 -10.78 8.47 23.22
C PRO A 38 -9.58 8.97 22.39
N THR A 39 -9.70 9.07 21.06
CA THR A 39 -8.65 9.65 20.22
C THR A 39 -8.57 11.17 20.36
N LEU A 40 -9.70 11.84 20.60
CA LEU A 40 -9.76 13.28 20.85
C LEU A 40 -9.12 13.64 22.18
N GLU A 41 -9.38 12.87 23.24
CA GLU A 41 -8.73 13.05 24.56
C GLU A 41 -7.21 12.88 24.46
N LYS A 42 -6.77 11.85 23.73
CA LYS A 42 -5.36 11.60 23.45
C LYS A 42 -4.73 12.75 22.64
N PHE A 43 -5.47 13.32 21.68
CA PHE A 43 -5.00 14.43 20.86
C PHE A 43 -4.88 15.72 21.65
N ALA A 44 -5.84 16.01 22.54
CA ALA A 44 -5.77 17.11 23.49
C ALA A 44 -4.52 17.00 24.39
N SER A 45 -4.27 15.80 24.91
CA SER A 45 -3.09 15.50 25.73
C SER A 45 -1.76 15.70 24.98
N ALA A 46 -1.79 15.57 23.65
CA ALA A 46 -0.63 15.81 22.78
C ALA A 46 -0.46 17.28 22.37
N GLY A 47 -1.28 18.20 22.91
CA GLY A 47 -1.24 19.64 22.64
C GLY A 47 -2.11 20.09 21.45
N GLY A 48 -2.89 19.18 20.85
CA GLY A 48 -3.87 19.52 19.83
C GLY A 48 -5.15 20.12 20.43
N THR A 49 -5.96 20.80 19.60
CA THR A 49 -7.28 21.27 20.00
C THR A 49 -8.35 20.31 19.46
N PRO A 50 -9.01 19.47 20.29
CA PRO A 50 -10.12 18.66 19.82
C PRO A 50 -11.32 19.53 19.47
N SER A 51 -12.16 19.05 18.56
CA SER A 51 -13.42 19.68 18.17
C SER A 51 -14.57 18.69 18.31
N SER A 52 -15.75 19.20 18.65
CA SER A 52 -16.98 18.41 18.82
C SER A 52 -17.66 18.05 17.50
N THR A 53 -17.36 18.79 16.43
CA THR A 53 -17.99 18.61 15.12
C THR A 53 -17.00 18.83 13.98
N LEU A 54 -17.31 18.25 12.81
CA LEU A 54 -16.55 18.52 11.58
C LEU A 54 -16.53 20.02 11.25
N SER A 55 -17.67 20.71 11.42
CA SER A 55 -17.76 22.15 11.14
C SER A 55 -16.83 22.98 12.01
N ASP A 56 -16.75 22.67 13.31
CA ASP A 56 -15.88 23.37 14.25
C ASP A 56 -14.40 23.16 13.92
N SER A 57 -14.04 21.96 13.45
CA SER A 57 -12.68 21.67 13.02
C SER A 57 -12.25 22.47 11.78
N ALA A 58 -13.21 22.83 10.91
CA ALA A 58 -12.96 23.44 9.60
C ALA A 58 -13.08 24.97 9.61
N ARG A 59 -13.89 25.51 10.53
CA ARG A 59 -14.15 26.94 10.64
C ARG A 59 -12.85 27.74 10.82
N ASP A 60 -12.71 28.80 10.03
CA ASP A 60 -11.56 29.71 10.02
C ASP A 60 -10.20 29.04 9.71
N LYS A 61 -10.20 27.81 9.15
CA LYS A 61 -8.96 27.10 8.76
C LYS A 61 -8.72 27.24 7.28
N SER A 62 -7.66 27.97 6.92
CA SER A 62 -7.24 28.11 5.52
C SER A 62 -6.62 26.85 4.93
N TYR A 63 -6.23 25.88 5.77
CA TYR A 63 -5.68 24.58 5.37
C TYR A 63 -6.39 23.49 6.15
N TYR A 64 -6.83 22.44 5.45
CA TYR A 64 -7.56 21.33 6.05
C TYR A 64 -7.08 20.00 5.51
N ILE A 65 -6.80 19.04 6.40
CA ILE A 65 -6.35 17.69 6.05
C ILE A 65 -7.42 16.67 6.40
N VAL A 66 -7.72 15.76 5.47
CA VAL A 66 -8.61 14.61 5.67
C VAL A 66 -7.80 13.32 5.60
N MET A 67 -7.75 12.57 6.70
CA MET A 67 -7.03 11.31 6.83
C MET A 67 -7.91 10.22 7.46
N VAL A 68 -8.86 9.71 6.66
CA VAL A 68 -9.80 8.64 7.05
C VAL A 68 -9.50 7.36 6.27
N ALA A 69 -10.16 6.25 6.62
CA ALA A 69 -9.81 4.93 6.07
C ALA A 69 -10.37 4.69 4.67
N THR A 70 -11.57 5.21 4.37
CA THR A 70 -12.32 4.88 3.14
C THR A 70 -12.86 6.11 2.42
N ALA A 71 -13.12 5.95 1.11
CA ALA A 71 -13.79 6.98 0.31
C ALA A 71 -15.20 7.32 0.84
N GLN A 72 -15.92 6.34 1.40
CA GLN A 72 -17.23 6.57 2.00
C GLN A 72 -17.14 7.47 3.24
N GLN A 73 -16.15 7.24 4.11
CA GLN A 73 -15.90 8.11 5.26
C GLN A 73 -15.49 9.52 4.81
N ALA A 74 -14.66 9.62 3.76
CA ALA A 74 -14.27 10.91 3.20
C ALA A 74 -15.48 11.64 2.60
N GLN A 75 -16.34 10.96 1.86
CA GLN A 75 -17.54 11.54 1.25
C GLN A 75 -18.46 12.09 2.33
N SER A 76 -18.69 11.30 3.38
CA SER A 76 -19.51 11.68 4.50
C SER A 76 -18.97 12.91 5.23
N ALA A 77 -17.67 12.91 5.55
CA ALA A 77 -17.06 14.04 6.25
C ALA A 77 -17.01 15.32 5.41
N LEU A 78 -16.76 15.19 4.09
CA LEU A 78 -16.63 16.32 3.19
C LEU A 78 -17.98 16.98 2.88
N PHE A 79 -19.04 16.18 2.67
CA PHE A 79 -20.24 16.66 1.99
C PHE A 79 -21.57 16.33 2.66
N ASP A 80 -21.64 15.30 3.51
CA ASP A 80 -22.91 14.91 4.10
C ASP A 80 -23.16 15.75 5.36
N ALA A 81 -24.24 16.53 5.35
CA ALA A 81 -24.66 17.28 6.52
C ALA A 81 -25.16 16.33 7.62
N GLN A 82 -24.30 16.05 8.60
CA GLN A 82 -24.68 15.42 9.87
C GLN A 82 -25.14 16.49 10.87
N GLU A 83 -25.58 16.12 12.09
CA GLU A 83 -25.91 17.08 13.16
C GLU A 83 -24.77 18.09 13.44
N GLY A 84 -23.51 17.71 13.16
CA GLY A 84 -22.32 18.55 13.24
C GLY A 84 -21.88 19.26 11.95
N GLY A 85 -22.70 19.27 10.90
CA GLY A 85 -22.39 19.81 9.57
C GLY A 85 -21.30 19.02 8.82
N ASN A 86 -20.72 19.62 7.76
CA ASN A 86 -19.67 19.03 6.96
C ASN A 86 -18.47 19.97 6.78
N ILE A 87 -17.34 19.42 6.32
CA ILE A 87 -16.09 20.16 6.15
C ILE A 87 -16.24 21.23 5.07
N VAL A 88 -16.76 20.89 3.90
CA VAL A 88 -16.76 21.77 2.73
C VAL A 88 -17.51 23.06 3.01
N ASP A 89 -18.73 22.98 3.53
CA ASP A 89 -19.58 24.15 3.80
C ASP A 89 -19.01 25.06 4.91
N SER A 90 -18.12 24.52 5.74
CA SER A 90 -17.53 25.23 6.88
C SER A 90 -16.17 25.86 6.59
N LEU A 91 -15.52 25.48 5.49
CA LEU A 91 -14.21 26.04 5.11
C LEU A 91 -14.33 27.49 4.64
N PRO A 92 -13.38 28.38 5.02
CA PRO A 92 -13.36 29.75 4.54
C PRO A 92 -13.10 29.82 3.03
N GLN A 93 -13.37 30.99 2.44
CA GLN A 93 -13.14 31.21 1.02
C GLN A 93 -11.67 31.01 0.66
N GLY A 94 -11.41 30.26 -0.41
CA GLY A 94 -10.07 30.01 -0.91
C GLY A 94 -9.27 29.00 -0.09
N ALA A 95 -9.89 28.24 0.83
CA ALA A 95 -9.18 27.25 1.63
C ALA A 95 -8.49 26.17 0.78
N THR A 96 -7.39 25.61 1.29
CA THR A 96 -6.74 24.43 0.71
C THR A 96 -7.22 23.18 1.44
N LEU A 97 -7.85 22.26 0.70
CA LEU A 97 -8.35 20.98 1.21
C LEU A 97 -7.46 19.85 0.68
N ILE A 98 -6.87 19.06 1.59
CA ILE A 98 -5.92 18.00 1.26
C ILE A 98 -6.52 16.65 1.68
N LEU A 99 -6.78 15.78 0.71
CA LEU A 99 -7.22 14.41 0.96
C LEU A 99 -6.02 13.46 0.97
N CYS A 100 -5.65 12.97 2.16
CA CYS A 100 -4.50 12.07 2.35
C CYS A 100 -4.89 10.58 2.38
N SER A 101 -6.17 10.29 2.21
CA SER A 101 -6.73 8.94 2.30
C SER A 101 -6.44 8.14 1.03
N THR A 102 -6.23 6.82 1.16
CA THR A 102 -6.15 5.95 -0.03
C THR A 102 -7.55 5.65 -0.54
N VAL A 103 -7.90 6.24 -1.69
CA VAL A 103 -9.22 6.20 -2.32
C VAL A 103 -9.09 5.91 -3.83
N PRO A 104 -10.17 5.49 -4.51
CA PRO A 104 -10.16 5.42 -5.97
C PRO A 104 -9.92 6.79 -6.61
N SER A 105 -9.17 6.82 -7.71
CA SER A 105 -8.94 8.05 -8.49
C SER A 105 -10.23 8.72 -8.96
N ALA A 106 -11.20 7.93 -9.42
CA ALA A 106 -12.53 8.42 -9.80
C ALA A 106 -13.26 9.11 -8.64
N TYR A 107 -13.06 8.66 -7.40
CA TYR A 107 -13.63 9.34 -6.23
C TYR A 107 -12.96 10.70 -6.00
N ALA A 108 -11.63 10.78 -6.02
CA ALA A 108 -10.92 12.06 -5.89
C ALA A 108 -11.38 13.07 -6.96
N GLN A 109 -11.53 12.64 -8.22
CA GLN A 109 -12.07 13.46 -9.30
C GLN A 109 -13.52 13.89 -9.04
N SER A 110 -14.34 13.01 -8.45
CA SER A 110 -15.71 13.36 -8.07
C SER A 110 -15.78 14.41 -6.97
N VAL A 111 -14.78 14.49 -6.07
CA VAL A 111 -14.70 15.53 -5.04
C VAL A 111 -14.51 16.90 -5.71
N GLU A 112 -13.57 17.02 -6.65
CA GLU A 112 -13.35 18.27 -7.39
C GLU A 112 -14.60 18.73 -8.15
N LYS A 113 -15.29 17.79 -8.83
CA LYS A 113 -16.55 18.07 -9.51
C LYS A 113 -17.63 18.56 -8.54
N GLN A 114 -17.79 17.88 -7.41
CA GLN A 114 -18.77 18.24 -6.39
C GLN A 114 -18.50 19.60 -5.74
N LEU A 115 -17.23 19.99 -5.60
CA LEU A 115 -16.87 21.35 -5.14
C LEU A 115 -17.39 22.40 -6.12
N GLN A 116 -17.23 22.18 -7.43
CA GLN A 116 -17.75 23.09 -8.46
C GLN A 116 -19.29 23.16 -8.44
N GLU A 117 -19.97 22.00 -8.38
CA GLU A 117 -21.44 21.91 -8.35
C GLU A 117 -22.06 22.61 -7.13
N ARG A 118 -21.32 22.67 -6.01
CA ARG A 118 -21.74 23.37 -4.78
C ARG A 118 -21.34 24.85 -4.75
N GLY A 119 -20.79 25.40 -5.84
CA GLY A 119 -20.32 26.79 -5.87
C GLY A 119 -19.07 27.03 -5.02
N ARG A 120 -18.32 25.97 -4.69
CA ARG A 120 -17.08 25.98 -3.92
C ARG A 120 -15.84 25.74 -4.77
N SER A 121 -15.87 26.21 -6.02
CA SER A 121 -14.70 26.20 -6.92
C SER A 121 -13.54 27.07 -6.42
N ASP A 122 -13.75 27.86 -5.36
CA ASP A 122 -12.72 28.61 -4.67
C ASP A 122 -11.81 27.72 -3.82
N ILE A 123 -12.28 26.54 -3.37
CA ILE A 123 -11.46 25.60 -2.59
C ILE A 123 -10.38 24.99 -3.48
N LEU A 124 -9.12 25.10 -3.05
CA LEU A 124 -7.99 24.46 -3.72
C LEU A 124 -7.83 23.03 -3.20
N PHE A 125 -8.35 22.07 -3.97
CA PHE A 125 -8.32 20.66 -3.62
C PHE A 125 -7.01 19.99 -4.05
N ILE A 126 -6.45 19.15 -3.16
CA ILE A 126 -5.27 18.33 -3.42
C ILE A 126 -5.57 16.87 -3.06
N ASP A 127 -5.50 15.98 -4.05
CA ASP A 127 -5.48 14.52 -3.85
C ASP A 127 -4.04 14.10 -3.51
N ALA A 128 -3.76 13.81 -2.24
CA ALA A 128 -2.42 13.62 -1.71
C ALA A 128 -2.28 12.37 -0.81
N PRO A 129 -2.64 11.16 -1.27
CA PRO A 129 -2.47 9.95 -0.49
C PRO A 129 -1.02 9.75 -0.01
N VAL A 130 -0.89 9.05 1.12
CA VAL A 130 0.40 8.90 1.82
C VAL A 130 0.85 7.45 1.99
N SER A 131 2.16 7.27 2.22
CA SER A 131 2.81 6.00 2.56
C SER A 131 3.88 6.23 3.62
N GLY A 132 4.09 5.25 4.52
CA GLY A 132 5.14 5.29 5.54
C GLY A 132 4.76 4.76 6.92
N GLY A 133 3.47 4.54 7.19
CA GLY A 133 3.00 4.04 8.48
C GLY A 133 3.00 5.10 9.60
N ALA A 134 2.43 4.73 10.74
CA ALA A 134 2.18 5.66 11.86
C ALA A 134 3.46 6.30 12.42
N ILE A 135 4.59 5.57 12.37
CA ILE A 135 5.90 6.08 12.80
C ILE A 135 6.33 7.24 11.92
N ARG A 136 6.41 7.04 10.60
CA ARG A 136 6.80 8.12 9.67
C ARG A 136 5.80 9.27 9.64
N ALA A 137 4.52 9.00 9.93
CA ALA A 137 3.53 10.05 10.12
C ALA A 137 3.85 10.94 11.34
N ALA A 138 4.19 10.33 12.48
CA ALA A 138 4.54 11.03 13.72
C ALA A 138 5.88 11.80 13.64
N ASP A 139 6.76 11.38 12.73
CA ASP A 139 8.05 12.00 12.46
C ASP A 139 8.00 13.04 11.33
N GLY A 140 6.86 13.18 10.62
CA GLY A 140 6.75 14.06 9.45
C GLY A 140 7.61 13.62 8.27
N THR A 141 7.86 12.33 8.12
CA THR A 141 8.77 11.76 7.12
C THR A 141 8.01 10.90 6.11
N LEU A 142 6.74 11.18 5.83
CA LEU A 142 5.93 10.38 4.91
C LEU A 142 6.44 10.48 3.46
N SER A 143 6.05 9.51 2.66
CA SER A 143 6.02 9.65 1.21
C SER A 143 4.62 10.07 0.79
N ILE A 144 4.50 11.20 0.10
CA ILE A 144 3.23 11.80 -0.30
C ILE A 144 3.15 11.84 -1.82
N MET A 145 2.03 11.37 -2.38
CA MET A 145 1.78 11.35 -3.82
C MET A 145 0.66 12.34 -4.12
N ALA A 146 0.99 13.53 -4.61
CA ALA A 146 0.05 14.64 -4.77
C ALA A 146 -0.29 14.91 -6.23
N GLY A 147 -1.58 14.87 -6.57
CA GLY A 147 -2.14 15.30 -7.85
C GLY A 147 -3.17 16.40 -7.64
N ALA A 148 -2.98 17.56 -8.27
CA ALA A 148 -3.89 18.70 -8.18
C ALA A 148 -3.65 19.71 -9.30
N SER A 149 -4.42 20.80 -9.33
CA SER A 149 -4.11 21.96 -10.16
C SER A 149 -2.81 22.66 -9.70
N GLN A 150 -2.14 23.36 -10.61
CA GLN A 150 -0.91 24.09 -10.30
C GLN A 150 -1.11 25.09 -9.14
N ALA A 151 -2.22 25.84 -9.15
CA ALA A 151 -2.54 26.79 -8.09
C ALA A 151 -2.72 26.12 -6.72
N ALA A 152 -3.34 24.94 -6.69
CA ALA A 152 -3.51 24.18 -5.45
C ALA A 152 -2.17 23.67 -4.92
N ILE A 153 -1.31 23.13 -5.80
CA ILE A 153 0.05 22.72 -5.42
C ILE A 153 0.85 23.93 -4.91
N GLU A 154 0.88 25.05 -5.62
CA GLU A 154 1.61 26.26 -5.19
C GLU A 154 1.20 26.71 -3.79
N LYS A 155 -0.10 26.69 -3.47
CA LYS A 155 -0.60 27.09 -2.16
C LYS A 155 -0.35 26.05 -1.07
N GLY A 156 -0.51 24.77 -1.37
CA GLY A 156 -0.46 23.67 -0.39
C GLY A 156 0.90 23.01 -0.21
N LYS A 157 1.86 23.23 -1.12
CA LYS A 157 3.14 22.50 -1.17
C LYS A 157 3.92 22.56 0.14
N TRP A 158 3.98 23.73 0.79
CA TRP A 158 4.72 23.88 2.05
C TRP A 158 4.21 22.92 3.14
N LEU A 159 2.89 22.67 3.21
CA LEU A 159 2.30 21.79 4.21
C LEU A 159 2.52 20.32 3.86
N LEU A 160 2.51 19.99 2.56
CA LEU A 160 2.89 18.66 2.10
C LEU A 160 4.37 18.38 2.40
N GLU A 161 5.25 19.37 2.20
CA GLU A 161 6.68 19.28 2.51
C GLU A 161 6.90 19.07 4.02
N GLU A 162 6.19 19.80 4.88
CA GLU A 162 6.25 19.66 6.35
C GLU A 162 5.91 18.24 6.84
N LEU A 163 5.08 17.51 6.09
CA LEU A 163 4.64 16.15 6.41
C LEU A 163 5.46 15.07 5.71
N SER A 164 6.37 15.44 4.81
CA SER A 164 7.11 14.52 3.97
C SER A 164 8.60 14.50 4.29
N ALA A 165 9.23 13.34 4.10
CA ALA A 165 10.69 13.29 4.12
C ALA A 165 11.29 14.09 2.95
N PRO A 166 12.54 14.59 3.08
CA PRO A 166 13.23 15.22 1.96
C PRO A 166 13.17 14.36 0.69
N SER A 167 12.78 14.98 -0.43
CA SER A 167 12.62 14.31 -1.73
C SER A 167 11.57 13.18 -1.76
N LYS A 168 10.65 13.12 -0.78
CA LYS A 168 9.53 12.15 -0.74
C LYS A 168 8.15 12.79 -0.94
N LEU A 169 8.10 14.05 -1.35
CA LEU A 169 6.92 14.66 -1.95
C LEU A 169 6.96 14.45 -3.47
N PHE A 170 6.09 13.58 -3.96
CA PHE A 170 5.94 13.27 -5.38
C PHE A 170 4.74 14.05 -5.93
N ILE A 171 5.01 15.11 -6.70
CA ILE A 171 3.96 15.77 -7.48
C ILE A 171 3.74 14.92 -8.73
N VAL A 172 2.55 14.33 -8.86
CA VAL A 172 2.19 13.41 -9.94
C VAL A 172 1.43 14.20 -11.01
N GLU A 173 1.95 14.18 -12.22
CA GLU A 173 1.30 14.82 -13.36
C GLU A 173 -0.04 14.14 -13.69
N GLY A 174 -1.01 14.91 -14.19
CA GLY A 174 -2.36 14.44 -14.50
C GLY A 174 -3.48 15.04 -13.64
N GLY A 175 -3.15 15.91 -12.69
CA GLY A 175 -4.14 16.63 -11.86
C GLY A 175 -4.78 15.75 -10.79
N VAL A 176 -6.00 16.09 -10.39
CA VAL A 176 -6.75 15.35 -9.34
C VAL A 176 -6.98 13.90 -9.79
N GLY A 177 -6.69 12.97 -8.88
CA GLY A 177 -6.77 11.53 -9.14
C GLY A 177 -5.44 10.89 -9.54
N ALA A 178 -4.44 11.67 -9.96
CA ALA A 178 -3.11 11.14 -10.30
C ALA A 178 -2.36 10.63 -9.05
N GLY A 179 -2.47 11.34 -7.92
CA GLY A 179 -1.94 10.91 -6.62
C GLY A 179 -2.57 9.59 -6.17
N SER A 180 -3.90 9.49 -6.25
CA SER A 180 -4.66 8.27 -5.97
C SER A 180 -4.25 7.09 -6.87
N ASN A 181 -4.04 7.30 -8.18
CA ASN A 181 -3.54 6.25 -9.08
C ASN A 181 -2.13 5.80 -8.70
N MET A 182 -1.22 6.74 -8.41
CA MET A 182 0.14 6.43 -7.97
C MET A 182 0.13 5.58 -6.70
N LYS A 183 -0.69 5.96 -5.70
CA LYS A 183 -0.86 5.18 -4.48
C LYS A 183 -1.45 3.80 -4.74
N MET A 184 -2.49 3.70 -5.57
CA MET A 184 -3.12 2.42 -5.90
C MET A 184 -2.10 1.45 -6.50
N VAL A 185 -1.33 1.89 -7.49
CA VAL A 185 -0.33 1.04 -8.15
C VAL A 185 0.80 0.66 -7.19
N HIS A 186 1.22 1.57 -6.32
CA HIS A 186 2.15 1.26 -5.23
C HIS A 186 1.61 0.18 -4.28
N GLN A 187 0.30 0.18 -4.00
CA GLN A 187 -0.34 -0.82 -3.15
C GLN A 187 -0.46 -2.21 -3.80
N VAL A 188 -0.29 -2.37 -5.12
CA VAL A 188 -0.20 -3.69 -5.79
C VAL A 188 0.93 -4.51 -5.18
N LEU A 189 2.12 -3.91 -5.08
CA LEU A 189 3.29 -4.55 -4.48
C LEU A 189 3.05 -4.88 -3.01
N ALA A 190 2.48 -3.94 -2.25
CA ALA A 190 2.19 -4.14 -0.83
C ALA A 190 1.24 -5.33 -0.63
N ALA A 191 0.13 -5.39 -1.35
CA ALA A 191 -0.86 -6.47 -1.25
C ALA A 191 -0.23 -7.83 -1.54
N ILE A 192 0.48 -7.96 -2.66
CA ILE A 192 1.09 -9.24 -3.03
C ILE A 192 2.16 -9.65 -2.00
N GLN A 193 3.02 -8.73 -1.58
CA GLN A 193 4.15 -9.06 -0.69
C GLN A 193 3.71 -9.33 0.77
N ILE A 194 2.64 -8.68 1.25
CA ILE A 194 2.06 -8.99 2.57
C ILE A 194 1.58 -10.44 2.58
N LEU A 195 0.78 -10.83 1.59
CA LEU A 195 0.26 -12.19 1.55
C LEU A 195 1.35 -13.23 1.28
N SER A 196 2.33 -12.91 0.41
CA SER A 196 3.44 -13.81 0.12
C SER A 196 4.27 -14.13 1.37
N THR A 197 4.34 -13.19 2.32
CA THR A 197 4.98 -13.40 3.63
C THR A 197 4.27 -14.50 4.41
N SER A 198 2.94 -14.41 4.56
CA SER A 198 2.15 -15.43 5.25
C SER A 198 2.18 -16.78 4.54
N GLU A 199 2.10 -16.79 3.21
CA GLU A 199 2.20 -18.01 2.40
C GLU A 199 3.57 -18.68 2.53
N ALA A 200 4.65 -17.91 2.52
CA ALA A 200 6.02 -18.41 2.70
C ALA A 200 6.23 -19.02 4.09
N TYR A 201 5.78 -18.33 5.15
CA TYR A 201 5.83 -18.87 6.50
C TYR A 201 5.00 -20.14 6.66
N GLY A 202 3.79 -20.14 6.09
CA GLY A 202 2.91 -21.30 6.08
C GLY A 202 3.54 -22.51 5.37
N PHE A 203 4.11 -22.29 4.18
CA PHE A 203 4.82 -23.32 3.43
C PHE A 203 6.03 -23.85 4.20
N ALA A 204 6.84 -22.95 4.74
CA ALA A 204 8.02 -23.30 5.51
C ALA A 204 7.66 -24.11 6.77
N ALA A 205 6.60 -23.72 7.49
CA ALA A 205 6.12 -24.47 8.65
C ALA A 205 5.72 -25.90 8.28
N ARG A 206 5.03 -26.09 7.13
CA ARG A 206 4.67 -27.43 6.63
C ARG A 206 5.87 -28.25 6.15
N LEU A 207 6.95 -27.61 5.72
CA LEU A 207 8.23 -28.25 5.45
C LEU A 207 9.02 -28.61 6.73
N GLY A 208 8.55 -28.17 7.90
CA GLY A 208 9.20 -28.35 9.20
C GLY A 208 10.28 -27.30 9.50
N LEU A 209 10.25 -26.16 8.85
CA LEU A 209 11.24 -25.10 9.07
C LEU A 209 10.79 -24.15 10.19
N ASN A 210 11.73 -23.78 11.06
CA ASN A 210 11.46 -22.82 12.12
C ASN A 210 11.38 -21.40 11.55
N GLY A 211 10.38 -20.62 11.97
CA GLY A 211 10.15 -19.27 11.46
C GLY A 211 11.34 -18.31 11.63
N LYS A 212 12.18 -18.48 12.66
CA LYS A 212 13.39 -17.66 12.83
C LYS A 212 14.44 -17.97 11.76
N GLU A 213 14.70 -19.26 11.51
CA GLU A 213 15.61 -19.71 10.45
C GLU A 213 15.13 -19.22 9.07
N VAL A 214 13.82 -19.28 8.83
CA VAL A 214 13.17 -18.78 7.60
C VAL A 214 13.38 -17.28 7.42
N ARG A 215 13.14 -16.49 8.48
CA ARG A 215 13.36 -15.04 8.46
C ARG A 215 14.80 -14.72 8.08
N ASP A 216 15.76 -15.33 8.78
CA ASP A 216 17.17 -15.01 8.63
C ASP A 216 17.69 -15.36 7.24
N LYS A 217 17.26 -16.50 6.68
CA LYS A 217 17.56 -16.87 5.30
C LYS A 217 16.97 -15.89 4.30
N ILE A 218 15.69 -15.52 4.44
CA ILE A 218 15.01 -14.68 3.44
C ILE A 218 15.58 -13.26 3.43
N VAL A 219 15.84 -12.68 4.61
CA VAL A 219 16.33 -11.31 4.73
C VAL A 219 17.67 -11.11 4.00
N GLY A 220 18.53 -12.12 3.99
CA GLY A 220 19.82 -12.11 3.28
C GLY A 220 19.77 -12.58 1.83
N SER A 221 18.60 -12.77 1.22
CA SER A 221 18.45 -13.45 -0.09
C SER A 221 17.73 -12.61 -1.14
N PRO A 222 17.74 -13.03 -2.43
CA PRO A 222 16.92 -12.43 -3.48
C PRO A 222 15.40 -12.52 -3.25
N ALA A 223 14.94 -13.27 -2.25
CA ALA A 223 13.54 -13.32 -1.86
C ALA A 223 13.10 -12.14 -0.98
N TRP A 224 14.04 -11.29 -0.51
CA TRP A 224 13.72 -10.18 0.39
C TRP A 224 12.68 -9.21 -0.20
N SER A 225 11.74 -8.80 0.66
CA SER A 225 10.89 -7.63 0.47
C SER A 225 10.75 -6.86 1.78
N TRP A 226 10.48 -5.56 1.68
CA TRP A 226 10.25 -4.70 2.83
C TRP A 226 9.07 -5.20 3.67
N MET A 227 8.00 -5.65 3.00
CA MET A 227 6.82 -6.23 3.66
C MET A 227 7.16 -7.50 4.41
N PHE A 228 7.95 -8.39 3.84
CA PHE A 228 8.39 -9.61 4.51
C PHE A 228 9.11 -9.29 5.81
N GLU A 229 10.14 -8.45 5.75
CA GLU A 229 10.93 -8.12 6.93
C GLU A 229 10.10 -7.41 8.00
N ASN A 230 9.24 -6.48 7.58
CA ASN A 230 8.37 -5.73 8.47
C ASN A 230 7.31 -6.60 9.17
N ARG A 231 6.66 -7.52 8.45
CA ARG A 231 5.60 -8.40 8.99
C ARG A 231 6.17 -9.59 9.75
N SER A 232 7.39 -10.01 9.44
CA SER A 232 8.08 -11.10 10.15
C SER A 232 8.17 -10.81 11.65
N LEU A 233 8.40 -9.55 12.05
CA LEU A 233 8.47 -9.18 13.48
C LEU A 233 7.21 -9.64 14.23
N ARG A 234 6.04 -9.28 13.71
CA ARG A 234 4.73 -9.59 14.32
C ARG A 234 4.30 -11.04 14.10
N THR A 235 4.68 -11.62 12.97
CA THR A 235 4.45 -13.04 12.67
C THR A 235 5.18 -13.94 13.68
N LEU A 236 6.41 -13.59 14.05
CA LEU A 236 7.23 -14.37 14.98
C LEU A 236 6.84 -14.20 16.44
N THR A 237 6.31 -13.02 16.82
CA THR A 237 5.85 -12.74 18.19
C THR A 237 4.36 -12.98 18.41
N GLU A 238 3.61 -13.27 17.34
CA GLU A 238 2.15 -13.40 17.32
C GLU A 238 1.40 -12.17 17.84
N ASP A 239 1.98 -10.98 17.64
CA ASP A 239 1.32 -9.72 17.98
C ASP A 239 0.43 -9.25 16.83
N TYR A 240 -0.85 -9.62 16.91
CA TYR A 240 -1.85 -9.33 15.88
C TYR A 240 -2.79 -8.16 16.24
N PHE A 241 -2.55 -7.43 17.32
CA PHE A 241 -3.32 -6.24 17.69
C PHE A 241 -2.47 -4.99 17.97
N PRO A 242 -1.38 -4.72 17.23
CA PRO A 242 -0.50 -3.57 17.49
C PRO A 242 -1.09 -2.23 17.02
N GLY A 243 -2.24 -2.25 16.31
CA GLY A 243 -2.79 -1.06 15.65
C GLY A 243 -1.93 -0.54 14.48
N ALA A 244 -1.11 -1.40 13.87
CA ALA A 244 -0.14 -1.03 12.85
C ALA A 244 -0.69 -1.14 11.40
N SER A 245 -1.14 -2.32 10.97
CA SER A 245 -1.68 -2.53 9.61
C SER A 245 -2.76 -3.61 9.63
N ALA A 246 -4.04 -3.21 9.64
CA ALA A 246 -5.14 -4.18 9.75
C ALA A 246 -5.45 -4.87 8.40
N VAL A 247 -5.89 -6.14 8.45
CA VAL A 247 -6.38 -6.91 7.28
C VAL A 247 -7.44 -6.12 6.51
N GLY A 248 -8.36 -5.46 7.21
CA GLY A 248 -9.40 -4.64 6.57
C GLY A 248 -8.86 -3.50 5.71
N ILE A 249 -7.69 -2.95 6.03
CA ILE A 249 -7.06 -1.88 5.25
C ILE A 249 -6.52 -2.42 3.93
N ILE A 250 -5.75 -3.51 3.95
CA ILE A 250 -5.21 -4.09 2.72
C ILE A 250 -6.30 -4.74 1.86
N MET A 251 -7.35 -5.28 2.48
CA MET A 251 -8.55 -5.75 1.78
C MET A 251 -9.27 -4.59 1.06
N LYS A 252 -9.40 -3.43 1.70
CA LYS A 252 -9.95 -2.23 1.05
C LYS A 252 -9.06 -1.75 -0.10
N ASP A 253 -7.74 -1.73 0.08
CA ASP A 253 -6.81 -1.32 -0.98
C ASP A 253 -6.84 -2.25 -2.18
N THR A 254 -6.87 -3.57 -1.96
CA THR A 254 -7.04 -4.55 -3.05
C THR A 254 -8.36 -4.38 -3.77
N GLY A 255 -9.45 -4.07 -3.07
CA GLY A 255 -10.73 -3.70 -3.70
C GLY A 255 -10.62 -2.50 -4.65
N ILE A 256 -9.84 -1.48 -4.31
CA ILE A 256 -9.58 -0.31 -5.18
C ILE A 256 -8.78 -0.75 -6.41
N ILE A 257 -7.73 -1.53 -6.21
CA ILE A 257 -6.86 -2.04 -7.27
C ILE A 257 -7.66 -2.89 -8.27
N THR A 258 -8.37 -3.92 -7.80
CA THR A 258 -9.06 -4.86 -8.68
C THR A 258 -10.26 -4.23 -9.38
N SER A 259 -10.97 -3.29 -8.72
CA SER A 259 -12.05 -2.53 -9.38
C SER A 259 -11.51 -1.65 -10.50
N THR A 260 -10.38 -0.99 -10.28
CA THR A 260 -9.75 -0.15 -11.31
C THR A 260 -9.18 -0.99 -12.45
N ALA A 261 -8.54 -2.13 -12.14
CA ALA A 261 -8.08 -3.08 -13.15
C ALA A 261 -9.23 -3.55 -14.05
N ARG A 262 -10.40 -3.89 -13.46
CA ARG A 262 -11.61 -4.24 -14.23
C ARG A 262 -12.09 -3.10 -15.13
N LEU A 263 -12.13 -1.86 -14.62
CA LEU A 263 -12.53 -0.68 -15.41
C LEU A 263 -11.62 -0.47 -16.63
N HIS A 264 -10.33 -0.77 -16.48
CA HIS A 264 -9.34 -0.63 -17.54
C HIS A 264 -9.06 -1.91 -18.34
N SER A 265 -9.80 -3.00 -18.09
CA SER A 265 -9.55 -4.32 -18.70
C SER A 265 -8.11 -4.83 -18.51
N PHE A 266 -7.46 -4.47 -17.40
CA PHE A 266 -6.09 -4.87 -17.07
C PHE A 266 -6.05 -6.23 -16.32
N PRO A 267 -5.18 -7.18 -16.71
CA PRO A 267 -5.12 -8.50 -16.09
C PRO A 267 -4.31 -8.51 -14.78
N SER A 268 -4.92 -8.06 -13.69
CA SER A 268 -4.33 -7.97 -12.34
C SER A 268 -4.26 -9.32 -11.59
N THR A 269 -3.60 -10.32 -12.18
CA THR A 269 -3.69 -11.74 -11.77
C THR A 269 -3.29 -12.00 -10.32
N LEU A 270 -2.11 -11.54 -9.88
CA LEU A 270 -1.59 -11.84 -8.55
C LEU A 270 -2.37 -11.08 -7.47
N VAL A 271 -2.65 -9.80 -7.68
CA VAL A 271 -3.39 -9.02 -6.68
C VAL A 271 -4.85 -9.48 -6.56
N THR A 272 -5.47 -9.97 -7.65
CA THR A 272 -6.79 -10.60 -7.59
C THR A 272 -6.74 -11.91 -6.79
N ALA A 273 -5.70 -12.73 -6.96
CA ALA A 273 -5.52 -13.91 -6.10
C ALA A 273 -5.34 -13.52 -4.63
N ALA A 274 -4.60 -12.44 -4.34
CA ALA A 274 -4.41 -11.95 -2.98
C ALA A 274 -5.72 -11.48 -2.33
N GLU A 275 -6.53 -10.72 -3.06
CA GLU A 275 -7.83 -10.21 -2.62
C GLU A 275 -8.75 -11.35 -2.13
N GLN A 276 -8.82 -12.45 -2.88
CA GLN A 276 -9.64 -13.61 -2.50
C GLN A 276 -9.19 -14.25 -1.17
N VAL A 277 -7.88 -14.29 -0.91
CA VAL A 277 -7.37 -14.79 0.36
C VAL A 277 -7.66 -13.81 1.51
N TYR A 278 -7.60 -12.50 1.26
CA TYR A 278 -7.99 -11.51 2.26
C TYR A 278 -9.47 -11.61 2.65
N PHE A 279 -10.37 -11.91 1.71
CA PHE A 279 -11.77 -12.19 2.04
C PHE A 279 -11.96 -13.41 2.95
N SER A 280 -11.10 -14.43 2.80
CA SER A 280 -11.13 -15.60 3.68
C SER A 280 -10.79 -15.25 5.14
N ALA A 281 -10.00 -14.20 5.37
CA ALA A 281 -9.72 -13.70 6.72
C ALA A 281 -10.88 -12.88 7.29
N ALA A 282 -11.63 -12.16 6.45
CA ALA A 282 -12.82 -11.43 6.87
C ALA A 282 -13.92 -12.37 7.38
N ASP A 283 -14.15 -13.51 6.71
CA ASP A 283 -15.07 -14.58 7.14
C ASP A 283 -14.74 -15.12 8.55
N ARG A 284 -13.45 -15.08 8.93
CA ARG A 284 -12.96 -15.49 10.25
C ARG A 284 -12.98 -14.39 11.31
N GLY A 285 -13.52 -13.22 10.98
CA GLY A 285 -13.55 -12.06 11.87
C GLY A 285 -12.18 -11.40 12.07
N TRP A 286 -11.19 -11.64 11.21
CA TRP A 286 -9.83 -11.12 11.37
C TRP A 286 -9.63 -9.74 10.72
N THR A 287 -10.68 -9.11 10.20
CA THR A 287 -10.62 -7.76 9.62
C THR A 287 -9.90 -6.73 10.52
N PRO A 288 -10.10 -6.69 11.85
CA PRO A 288 -9.39 -5.73 12.71
C PRO A 288 -7.99 -6.20 13.13
N HIS A 289 -7.59 -7.43 12.83
CA HIS A 289 -6.28 -7.95 13.20
C HIS A 289 -5.20 -7.43 12.25
N ASP A 290 -3.94 -7.45 12.71
CA ASP A 290 -2.80 -7.14 11.85
C ASP A 290 -2.74 -8.10 10.65
N ASP A 291 -2.30 -7.58 9.50
CA ASP A 291 -2.16 -8.33 8.27
C ASP A 291 -1.11 -9.46 8.37
N ALA A 292 -0.15 -9.39 9.31
CA ALA A 292 0.73 -10.51 9.65
C ALA A 292 -0.02 -11.75 10.15
N SER A 293 -1.24 -11.57 10.68
CA SER A 293 -2.04 -12.66 11.25
C SER A 293 -2.58 -13.65 10.22
N LEU A 294 -2.46 -13.34 8.93
CA LEU A 294 -2.87 -14.21 7.81
C LEU A 294 -2.08 -15.52 7.74
N VAL A 295 -0.90 -15.60 8.36
CA VAL A 295 -0.13 -16.85 8.50
C VAL A 295 -0.98 -17.98 9.10
N ARG A 296 -1.97 -17.61 9.93
CA ARG A 296 -2.90 -18.54 10.57
C ARG A 296 -3.85 -19.26 9.60
N LEU A 297 -3.90 -18.86 8.33
CA LEU A 297 -4.58 -19.61 7.28
C LEU A 297 -3.83 -20.90 6.92
N TRP A 298 -2.51 -20.97 7.16
CA TRP A 298 -1.67 -22.12 6.83
C TRP A 298 -1.28 -22.97 8.04
N THR A 299 -1.10 -22.35 9.20
CA THR A 299 -0.65 -23.04 10.43
C THR A 299 -1.42 -22.54 11.64
N ALA A 300 -1.86 -23.47 12.48
CA ALA A 300 -2.44 -23.15 13.79
C ALA A 300 -1.36 -22.93 14.85
N ASP A 301 -0.21 -23.59 14.68
CA ASP A 301 0.91 -23.49 15.60
C ASP A 301 1.78 -22.27 15.28
N PRO A 302 2.37 -21.63 16.30
CA PRO A 302 3.32 -20.54 16.12
C PRO A 302 4.47 -21.00 15.22
N VAL A 303 4.83 -20.23 14.20
CA VAL A 303 5.93 -20.61 13.29
C VAL A 303 7.27 -20.75 14.02
N THR A 304 7.41 -20.12 15.18
CA THR A 304 8.59 -20.22 16.07
C THR A 304 8.63 -21.49 16.91
N SER A 305 7.51 -22.22 17.04
CA SER A 305 7.47 -23.50 17.75
C SER A 305 7.71 -24.71 16.85
N ILE A 306 7.78 -24.50 15.52
CA ILE A 306 8.05 -25.58 14.57
C ILE A 306 9.44 -26.15 14.83
N GLN A 307 9.47 -27.47 15.03
CA GLN A 307 10.68 -28.27 15.20
C GLN A 307 10.75 -29.31 14.08
N SER A 308 11.95 -29.58 13.59
CA SER A 308 12.18 -30.64 12.62
C SER A 308 13.42 -31.45 12.97
N PRO A 309 13.34 -32.79 12.88
CA PRO A 309 14.49 -33.68 13.02
C PRO A 309 15.39 -33.70 11.77
N ALA A 310 15.03 -32.96 10.72
CA ALA A 310 15.79 -32.92 9.47
C ALA A 310 17.21 -32.40 9.70
N SER A 311 18.15 -32.98 8.95
CA SER A 311 19.54 -32.53 8.88
C SER A 311 19.64 -31.09 8.37
N GLN A 312 20.78 -30.44 8.61
CA GLN A 312 21.01 -29.07 8.15
C GLN A 312 20.98 -28.95 6.61
N GLU A 313 21.42 -29.98 5.90
CA GLU A 313 21.39 -30.03 4.44
C GLU A 313 19.95 -30.11 3.90
N GLU A 314 19.11 -30.95 4.50
CA GLU A 314 17.69 -31.04 4.16
C GLU A 314 16.95 -29.73 4.47
N LYS A 315 17.26 -29.09 5.62
CA LYS A 315 16.71 -27.78 5.97
C LYS A 315 17.11 -26.71 4.96
N SER A 316 18.38 -26.67 4.56
CA SER A 316 18.86 -25.72 3.55
C SER A 316 18.14 -25.91 2.22
N SER A 317 17.99 -27.16 1.77
CA SER A 317 17.29 -27.49 0.52
C SER A 317 15.82 -27.03 0.55
N LYS A 318 15.13 -27.24 1.69
CA LYS A 318 13.75 -26.78 1.89
C LYS A 318 13.65 -25.27 1.96
N LEU A 319 14.60 -24.60 2.60
CA LEU A 319 14.68 -23.13 2.64
C LEU A 319 14.83 -22.54 1.23
N ASP A 320 15.62 -23.19 0.36
CA ASP A 320 15.80 -22.73 -1.02
C ASP A 320 14.51 -22.83 -1.86
N LEU A 321 13.57 -23.73 -1.51
CA LEU A 321 12.22 -23.76 -2.10
C LEU A 321 11.41 -22.53 -1.69
N VAL A 322 11.47 -22.13 -0.42
CA VAL A 322 10.78 -20.92 0.08
C VAL A 322 11.36 -19.66 -0.56
N VAL A 323 12.69 -19.60 -0.72
CA VAL A 323 13.36 -18.52 -1.46
C VAL A 323 12.88 -18.49 -2.90
N SER A 324 12.88 -19.63 -3.60
CA SER A 324 12.43 -19.72 -5.00
C SER A 324 10.98 -19.26 -5.18
N LEU A 325 10.09 -19.65 -4.24
CA LEU A 325 8.69 -19.22 -4.21
C LEU A 325 8.58 -17.69 -4.16
N LEU A 326 9.20 -17.07 -3.16
CA LEU A 326 9.12 -15.62 -2.96
C LEU A 326 9.79 -14.83 -4.08
N THR A 327 10.96 -15.27 -4.54
CA THR A 327 11.68 -14.62 -5.65
C THR A 327 10.82 -14.56 -6.91
N ALA A 328 10.16 -15.66 -7.28
CA ALA A 328 9.29 -15.68 -8.46
C ALA A 328 8.01 -14.84 -8.27
N ILE A 329 7.37 -14.90 -7.09
CA ILE A 329 6.21 -14.04 -6.78
C ILE A 329 6.60 -12.56 -6.89
N HIS A 330 7.73 -12.15 -6.31
CA HIS A 330 8.17 -10.76 -6.32
C HIS A 330 8.56 -10.26 -7.72
N LEU A 331 9.10 -11.14 -8.58
CA LEU A 331 9.35 -10.83 -9.99
C LEU A 331 8.04 -10.53 -10.74
N VAL A 332 7.06 -11.43 -10.63
CA VAL A 332 5.78 -11.27 -11.31
C VAL A 332 5.00 -10.08 -10.76
N ALA A 333 5.09 -9.82 -9.45
CA ALA A 333 4.50 -8.64 -8.81
C ALA A 333 5.11 -7.32 -9.32
N ALA A 334 6.42 -7.29 -9.57
CA ALA A 334 7.09 -6.14 -10.17
C ALA A 334 6.58 -5.87 -11.60
N ALA A 335 6.45 -6.93 -12.41
CA ALA A 335 5.88 -6.83 -13.75
C ALA A 335 4.42 -6.34 -13.72
N GLU A 336 3.56 -6.94 -12.89
CA GLU A 336 2.15 -6.56 -12.75
C GLU A 336 1.99 -5.09 -12.33
N SER A 337 2.73 -4.64 -11.32
CA SER A 337 2.64 -3.26 -10.81
C SER A 337 3.10 -2.24 -11.85
N ILE A 338 4.26 -2.42 -12.49
CA ILE A 338 4.79 -1.44 -13.44
C ILE A 338 3.99 -1.46 -14.76
N ALA A 339 3.54 -2.63 -15.22
CA ALA A 339 2.65 -2.72 -16.36
C ALA A 339 1.32 -2.02 -16.08
N PHE A 340 0.75 -2.18 -14.88
CA PHE A 340 -0.47 -1.47 -14.51
C PHE A 340 -0.26 0.04 -14.45
N ALA A 341 0.90 0.49 -13.92
CA ALA A 341 1.29 1.90 -13.92
C ALA A 341 1.27 2.51 -15.32
N LYS A 342 1.88 1.81 -16.30
CA LYS A 342 1.88 2.24 -17.70
C LYS A 342 0.47 2.31 -18.25
N HIS A 343 -0.35 1.31 -17.93
CA HIS A 343 -1.73 1.21 -18.42
C HIS A 343 -2.62 2.34 -17.93
N VAL A 344 -2.39 2.84 -16.70
CA VAL A 344 -3.12 3.99 -16.13
C VAL A 344 -2.39 5.33 -16.34
N GLY A 345 -1.36 5.36 -17.20
CA GLY A 345 -0.69 6.59 -17.65
C GLY A 345 0.22 7.25 -16.62
N LEU A 346 0.77 6.50 -15.66
CA LEU A 346 1.66 7.05 -14.65
C LEU A 346 3.12 7.16 -15.11
N PRO A 347 3.88 8.14 -14.59
CA PRO A 347 5.31 8.23 -14.82
C PRO A 347 6.05 7.07 -14.14
N LEU A 348 6.53 6.11 -14.94
CA LEU A 348 7.09 4.85 -14.45
C LEU A 348 8.35 5.04 -13.59
N LYS A 349 9.22 5.98 -13.96
CA LYS A 349 10.41 6.31 -13.19
C LYS A 349 10.07 6.83 -11.79
N GLN A 350 9.06 7.70 -11.69
CA GLN A 350 8.60 8.24 -10.41
C GLN A 350 7.98 7.14 -9.53
N LEU A 351 7.21 6.21 -10.12
CA LEU A 351 6.73 5.02 -9.41
C LEU A 351 7.89 4.19 -8.85
N TYR A 352 8.93 3.96 -9.65
CA TYR A 352 10.11 3.20 -9.20
C TYR A 352 10.80 3.88 -8.02
N GLU A 353 11.08 5.19 -8.11
CA GLU A 353 11.71 5.99 -7.05
C GLU A 353 10.89 5.99 -5.75
N LEU A 354 9.56 6.02 -5.87
CA LEU A 354 8.65 5.86 -4.73
C LEU A 354 8.73 4.46 -4.15
N ALA A 355 8.49 3.43 -4.96
CA ALA A 355 8.25 2.07 -4.49
C ALA A 355 9.50 1.42 -3.91
N VAL A 356 10.68 1.69 -4.50
CA VAL A 356 11.95 1.04 -4.14
C VAL A 356 12.43 1.33 -2.71
N GLU A 357 12.04 2.48 -2.16
CA GLU A 357 12.37 2.93 -0.80
C GLU A 357 11.15 3.00 0.13
N ALA A 358 10.04 2.37 -0.27
CA ALA A 358 8.81 2.37 0.51
C ALA A 358 8.23 0.94 0.62
N ALA A 359 6.94 0.86 0.90
CA ALA A 359 6.19 -0.36 1.12
C ALA A 359 6.25 -1.39 -0.04
N GLY A 360 6.62 -0.97 -1.24
CA GLY A 360 6.72 -1.85 -2.42
C GLY A 360 8.10 -2.46 -2.65
N GLY A 361 9.12 -2.06 -1.88
CA GLY A 361 10.50 -2.43 -2.15
C GLY A 361 10.77 -3.93 -1.99
N SER A 362 11.40 -4.55 -2.98
CA SER A 362 11.91 -5.91 -2.92
C SER A 362 13.21 -6.04 -3.71
N ALA A 363 13.97 -7.12 -3.49
CA ALA A 363 15.20 -7.38 -4.25
C ALA A 363 14.89 -7.51 -5.74
N MET A 364 13.80 -8.21 -6.08
CA MET A 364 13.35 -8.38 -7.46
C MET A 364 12.84 -7.08 -8.08
N PHE A 365 12.15 -6.22 -7.32
CA PHE A 365 11.73 -4.92 -7.83
C PHE A 365 12.92 -3.99 -8.09
N LYS A 366 13.96 -4.03 -7.25
CA LYS A 366 15.22 -3.30 -7.47
C LYS A 366 15.96 -3.80 -8.71
N GLU A 367 16.03 -5.13 -8.89
CA GLU A 367 16.75 -5.73 -10.01
C GLU A 367 16.02 -5.56 -11.34
N PHE A 368 14.73 -5.90 -11.39
CA PHE A 368 13.95 -5.96 -12.63
C PHE A 368 13.17 -4.68 -12.91
N GLY A 369 12.89 -3.83 -11.92
CA GLY A 369 12.12 -2.60 -12.10
C GLY A 369 12.65 -1.73 -13.24
N PRO A 370 13.94 -1.34 -13.25
CA PRO A 370 14.50 -0.54 -14.33
C PRO A 370 14.42 -1.23 -15.70
N ARG A 371 14.61 -2.56 -15.75
CA ARG A 371 14.55 -3.35 -17.00
C ARG A 371 13.13 -3.45 -17.54
N ILE A 372 12.15 -3.64 -16.65
CA ILE A 372 10.72 -3.63 -17.00
C ILE A 372 10.34 -2.27 -17.58
N ILE A 373 10.77 -1.18 -16.94
CA ILE A 373 10.52 0.18 -17.44
C ILE A 373 11.13 0.36 -18.83
N GLU A 374 12.40 -0.02 -19.01
CA GLU A 374 13.08 0.06 -20.31
C GLU A 374 12.31 -0.67 -21.41
N VAL A 375 11.90 -1.93 -21.16
CA VAL A 375 11.13 -2.73 -22.14
C VAL A 375 9.77 -2.09 -22.42
N LEU A 376 9.08 -1.61 -21.40
CA LEU A 376 7.78 -0.96 -21.55
C LEU A 376 7.88 0.40 -22.27
N GLU A 377 9.02 1.08 -22.22
CA GLU A 377 9.28 2.32 -22.96
C GLU A 377 9.83 2.07 -24.37
N GLY A 378 9.86 0.81 -24.82
CA GLY A 378 10.28 0.42 -26.18
C GLY A 378 11.78 0.18 -26.32
N GLY A 379 12.50 0.08 -25.21
CA GLY A 379 13.92 -0.25 -25.15
C GLY A 379 14.22 -1.74 -25.37
N LYS A 380 15.49 -2.10 -25.22
CA LYS A 380 15.97 -3.48 -25.34
C LYS A 380 15.85 -4.18 -23.97
N GLY A 381 16.01 -5.51 -23.93
CA GLY A 381 15.98 -6.29 -22.67
C GLY A 381 14.80 -7.23 -22.53
N GLY A 382 13.83 -7.18 -23.46
CA GLY A 382 12.71 -8.13 -23.48
C GLY A 382 13.14 -9.59 -23.67
N GLU A 383 14.34 -9.83 -24.21
CA GLU A 383 14.92 -11.16 -24.41
C GLU A 383 15.52 -11.78 -23.14
N GLU A 384 15.57 -11.05 -22.01
CA GLU A 384 16.12 -11.57 -20.78
C GLU A 384 15.40 -12.86 -20.34
N ALA A 385 16.14 -13.95 -20.24
CA ALA A 385 15.62 -15.27 -19.91
C ALA A 385 15.22 -15.36 -18.42
N LEU A 386 14.00 -15.84 -18.18
CA LEU A 386 13.41 -16.03 -16.86
C LEU A 386 13.26 -17.52 -16.48
N GLY A 387 13.77 -18.44 -17.30
CA GLY A 387 13.60 -19.89 -17.12
C GLY A 387 14.02 -20.41 -15.74
N ARG A 388 15.08 -19.83 -15.14
CA ARG A 388 15.52 -20.20 -13.78
C ARG A 388 14.48 -19.92 -12.70
N TYR A 389 13.71 -18.84 -12.85
CA TYR A 389 12.67 -18.46 -11.88
C TYR A 389 11.44 -19.36 -12.03
N LEU A 390 11.07 -19.68 -13.27
CA LEU A 390 10.01 -20.66 -13.55
C LEU A 390 10.36 -22.02 -12.94
N GLU A 391 11.58 -22.52 -13.15
CA GLU A 391 11.99 -23.84 -12.68
C GLU A 391 12.10 -23.89 -11.14
N GLY A 392 12.62 -22.83 -10.51
CA GLY A 392 12.59 -22.70 -9.05
C GLY A 392 11.18 -22.72 -8.48
N LEU A 393 10.27 -21.94 -9.05
CA LEU A 393 8.88 -21.87 -8.61
C LEU A 393 8.13 -23.19 -8.84
N ARG A 394 8.34 -23.84 -10.00
CA ARG A 394 7.75 -25.15 -10.32
C ARG A 394 8.07 -26.16 -9.24
N ARG A 395 9.35 -26.30 -8.88
CA ARG A 395 9.78 -27.22 -7.82
C ARG A 395 9.14 -26.92 -6.46
N ALA A 396 9.03 -25.63 -6.11
CA ALA A 396 8.37 -25.22 -4.87
C ALA A 396 6.87 -25.57 -4.87
N VAL A 397 6.15 -25.31 -5.97
CA VAL A 397 4.72 -25.63 -6.11
C VAL A 397 4.47 -27.14 -6.12
N GLU A 398 5.30 -27.91 -6.82
CA GLU A 398 5.22 -29.39 -6.82
C GLU A 398 5.42 -29.95 -5.41
N GLU A 399 6.40 -29.43 -4.66
CA GLU A 399 6.62 -29.88 -3.27
C GLU A 399 5.45 -29.49 -2.36
N ALA A 400 4.92 -28.27 -2.51
CA ALA A 400 3.75 -27.82 -1.76
C ALA A 400 2.52 -28.71 -2.02
N GLN A 401 2.32 -29.14 -3.27
CA GLN A 401 1.25 -30.08 -3.62
C GLN A 401 1.44 -31.43 -2.93
N LYS A 402 2.65 -32.00 -2.89
CA LYS A 402 2.94 -33.27 -2.20
C LYS A 402 2.58 -33.21 -0.72
N ILE A 403 2.87 -32.09 -0.06
CA ILE A 403 2.58 -31.88 1.37
C ILE A 403 1.21 -31.24 1.63
N LYS A 404 0.36 -31.10 0.60
CA LYS A 404 -0.98 -30.51 0.67
C LYS A 404 -0.99 -29.11 1.29
N CYS A 405 0.01 -28.29 0.94
CA CYS A 405 0.10 -26.89 1.32
C CYS A 405 -0.42 -26.02 0.15
N PRO A 406 -1.49 -25.23 0.34
CA PRO A 406 -1.98 -24.35 -0.71
C PRO A 406 -1.02 -23.18 -0.91
N LEU A 407 -0.60 -22.93 -2.15
CA LEU A 407 0.15 -21.73 -2.55
C LEU A 407 -0.70 -20.93 -3.54
N PHE A 408 -1.46 -19.96 -3.04
CA PHE A 408 -2.35 -19.13 -3.84
C PHE A 408 -1.54 -18.21 -4.76
N LEU A 409 -0.56 -17.48 -4.20
CA LEU A 409 0.28 -16.59 -4.99
C LEU A 409 1.31 -17.37 -5.80
N GLY A 410 1.91 -18.42 -5.23
CA GLY A 410 2.82 -19.31 -5.96
C GLY A 410 2.16 -19.93 -7.18
N GLY A 411 0.92 -20.43 -7.04
CA GLY A 411 0.14 -20.97 -8.15
C GLY A 411 -0.21 -19.90 -9.21
N ALA A 412 -0.64 -18.71 -8.78
CA ALA A 412 -0.94 -17.60 -9.69
C ALA A 412 0.29 -17.16 -10.48
N ALA A 413 1.43 -16.95 -9.82
CA ALA A 413 2.69 -16.59 -10.45
C ALA A 413 3.18 -17.67 -11.43
N LEU A 414 3.02 -18.96 -11.07
CA LEU A 414 3.38 -20.07 -11.95
C LEU A 414 2.57 -20.04 -13.25
N ASN A 415 1.25 -19.82 -13.14
CA ASN A 415 0.39 -19.75 -14.31
C ASN A 415 0.77 -18.59 -15.24
N VAL A 416 1.10 -17.42 -14.70
CA VAL A 416 1.57 -16.26 -15.50
C VAL A 416 2.88 -16.58 -16.22
N LEU A 417 3.86 -17.16 -15.52
CA LEU A 417 5.15 -17.52 -16.13
C LEU A 417 5.02 -18.61 -17.20
N LEU A 418 4.14 -19.59 -17.00
CA LEU A 418 3.83 -20.61 -18.00
C LEU A 418 3.15 -20.00 -19.24
N ALA A 419 2.22 -19.05 -19.04
CA ALA A 419 1.54 -18.36 -20.13
C ALA A 419 2.53 -17.54 -20.99
N ALA A 420 3.45 -16.84 -20.32
CA ALA A 420 4.55 -16.09 -20.96
C ALA A 420 5.47 -16.98 -21.81
N GLY A 421 5.62 -18.27 -21.46
CA GLY A 421 6.43 -19.25 -22.18
C GLY A 421 5.73 -19.96 -23.35
N ARG A 422 4.48 -19.65 -23.68
CA ARG A 422 3.72 -20.42 -24.71
C ARG A 422 4.39 -20.46 -26.09
N LYS A 423 5.23 -19.49 -26.41
CA LYS A 423 5.89 -19.35 -27.72
C LYS A 423 7.39 -19.71 -27.70
N GLY A 424 7.90 -20.27 -26.61
CA GLY A 424 9.32 -20.64 -26.49
C GLY A 424 9.86 -20.49 -25.07
N GLU A 425 11.07 -19.96 -24.95
CA GLU A 425 11.67 -19.66 -23.66
C GLU A 425 10.88 -18.56 -22.92
N VAL A 426 10.75 -18.67 -21.60
CA VAL A 426 10.14 -17.61 -20.79
C VAL A 426 11.10 -16.43 -20.72
N THR A 427 10.69 -15.29 -21.25
CA THR A 427 11.48 -14.06 -21.25
C THR A 427 10.76 -12.91 -20.54
N LEU A 428 11.48 -11.85 -20.19
CA LEU A 428 10.91 -10.65 -19.60
C LEU A 428 9.85 -9.99 -20.50
N GLY A 429 10.11 -9.93 -21.81
CA GLY A 429 9.15 -9.44 -22.80
C GLY A 429 7.92 -10.33 -22.91
N GLY A 430 8.10 -11.66 -22.84
CA GLY A 430 6.98 -12.61 -22.76
C GLY A 430 6.11 -12.38 -21.54
N LEU A 431 6.72 -12.18 -20.36
CA LEU A 431 6.02 -11.87 -19.11
C LEU A 431 5.22 -10.56 -19.22
N LEU A 432 5.82 -9.50 -19.76
CA LEU A 432 5.14 -8.21 -19.95
C LEU A 432 4.05 -8.27 -21.02
N GLY A 433 4.19 -9.17 -22.00
CA GLY A 433 3.17 -9.47 -23.00
C GLY A 433 1.86 -9.96 -22.40
N GLU A 434 1.89 -10.66 -21.26
CA GLU A 434 0.68 -11.12 -20.56
C GLU A 434 -0.11 -9.97 -19.90
N TYR A 435 0.50 -8.78 -19.75
CA TYR A 435 -0.15 -7.57 -19.25
C TYR A 435 -0.50 -6.55 -20.35
N SER A 436 -0.22 -6.89 -21.61
CA SER A 436 -0.56 -6.02 -22.73
C SER A 436 -2.04 -6.18 -23.08
N VAL A 437 -2.85 -5.17 -22.77
CA VAL A 437 -4.23 -5.09 -23.23
C VAL A 437 -4.19 -4.62 -24.69
N LEU A 438 -4.74 -5.43 -25.61
CA LEU A 438 -4.74 -5.20 -27.06
C LEU A 438 -5.46 -3.92 -27.48
#